data_AF-A0A535NU54-F1
#
_entry.id   AF-A0A535NU54-F1
#
_cell.length_a   1.000
_cell.length_b   1.000
_cell.length_c   1.000
_cell.angle_alpha   90.00
_cell.angle_beta   90.00
_cell.angle_gamma   90.00
#
_symmetry.space_group_name_H-M   'P 1'
#
loop_
_entity.id
_entity.type
_entity.pdbx_description
1 polymer ?
#
loop_
_entity_poly.entity_id
_entity_poly.type
_entity_poly.pdbx_seq_one_letter_code
_entity_poly.pdbx_strand_id
1 'polypeptide(L)'
;MGKRSPQLDLKTYDRATIDRVLAPARPAPDATVWQHAARSGRIAGSVWAAGLLALASLAYHFTLITTLRMPSAVPACLVLAVALTAAHRRRRGPNIHDRYTDYIVGIPLLGAAMLLLALGPSQLSVFAWLWRLDLLSLPLFVGGAISILFGVRALWAQRLALTVVAFPWLLSITGMAGNQAVLTATVVLAVVAVAFSGVASVRFLRSKRPPGPSRRSARSPVALVLLLAVALAVAVADQGLAEFQPLIDSAGRPTISAEAAMPAVTGWTSYHQVDYPWIQRYVDAGASWRRYGYIPADPRQPALVVDVLTVPRFGALSGQGLDVFYRLHGDRELEVRSVRLAHGVMAHVVRYADPSRPVPWDAVYWDWPVHAASGVRYQRIVVSASGLQQVSAATMTSFADGLIDSALMQAGR
;
A
#
# COMPACT_ATOMS: atom_id res chain seq x y z
N MET A 1 33.44 -66.82 -2.24
CA MET A 1 32.76 -65.83 -3.10
C MET A 1 33.73 -64.68 -3.41
N GLY A 2 34.44 -64.76 -4.55
CA GLY A 2 35.40 -63.72 -4.97
C GLY A 2 34.76 -62.72 -5.93
N LYS A 3 34.67 -61.45 -5.54
CA LYS A 3 34.25 -60.35 -6.42
C LYS A 3 35.35 -60.10 -7.46
N ARG A 4 35.08 -60.44 -8.73
CA ARG A 4 35.93 -60.03 -9.86
C ARG A 4 35.77 -58.52 -10.06
N SER A 5 36.88 -57.80 -10.01
CA SER A 5 36.94 -56.39 -10.39
C SER A 5 36.60 -56.24 -11.88
N PRO A 6 35.76 -55.27 -12.28
CA PRO A 6 35.49 -55.02 -13.69
C PRO A 6 36.76 -54.47 -14.36
N GLN A 7 37.31 -55.24 -15.32
CA GLN A 7 38.32 -54.75 -16.25
C GLN A 7 37.66 -53.68 -17.13
N LEU A 8 38.10 -52.42 -17.01
CA LEU A 8 37.70 -51.36 -17.94
C LEU A 8 38.26 -51.68 -19.33
N ASP A 9 37.38 -51.94 -20.30
CA ASP A 9 37.76 -52.07 -21.70
C ASP A 9 38.06 -50.68 -22.28
N LEU A 10 39.36 -50.38 -22.41
CA LEU A 10 39.88 -49.12 -22.94
C LEU A 10 39.72 -49.01 -24.47
N LYS A 11 39.34 -50.07 -25.18
CA LYS A 11 39.24 -50.06 -26.65
C LYS A 11 38.05 -49.27 -27.19
N THR A 12 37.04 -49.00 -26.36
CA THR A 12 35.82 -48.28 -26.77
C THR A 12 35.90 -46.77 -26.52
N TYR A 13 36.98 -46.29 -25.90
CA TYR A 13 37.15 -44.85 -25.67
C TYR A 13 37.73 -44.19 -26.91
N ASP A 14 36.95 -43.28 -27.50
CA ASP A 14 37.38 -42.40 -28.59
C ASP A 14 38.72 -41.73 -28.23
N ARG A 15 39.63 -41.69 -29.20
CA ARG A 15 40.99 -41.11 -29.07
C ARG A 15 40.93 -39.67 -28.54
N ALA A 16 39.88 -38.92 -28.91
CA ALA A 16 39.62 -37.58 -28.41
C ALA A 16 39.37 -37.51 -26.89
N THR A 17 38.84 -38.58 -26.30
CA THR A 17 38.65 -38.69 -24.84
C THR A 17 39.97 -38.99 -24.14
N ILE A 18 40.79 -39.87 -24.72
CA ILE A 18 42.13 -40.20 -24.20
C ILE A 18 43.03 -38.96 -24.23
N ASP A 19 43.05 -38.21 -25.34
CA ASP A 19 43.84 -36.98 -25.47
C ASP A 19 43.37 -35.90 -24.49
N ARG A 20 42.07 -35.87 -24.16
CA ARG A 20 41.52 -34.93 -23.18
C ARG A 20 41.89 -35.30 -21.73
N VAL A 21 42.10 -36.58 -21.44
CA VAL A 21 42.56 -37.09 -20.13
C VAL A 21 44.07 -36.92 -19.98
N LEU A 22 44.82 -37.08 -21.08
CA LEU A 22 46.29 -36.96 -21.10
C LEU A 22 46.78 -35.53 -21.35
N ALA A 23 45.90 -34.60 -21.73
CA ALA A 23 46.27 -33.20 -21.90
C ALA A 23 46.90 -32.68 -20.59
N PRO A 24 48.09 -32.05 -20.66
CA PRO A 24 48.78 -31.53 -19.48
C PRO A 24 47.82 -30.61 -18.72
N ALA A 25 47.78 -30.80 -17.39
CA ALA A 25 46.93 -30.00 -16.51
C ALA A 25 47.12 -28.53 -16.86
N ARG A 26 46.04 -27.87 -17.31
CA ARG A 26 46.11 -26.44 -17.64
C ARG A 26 46.71 -25.70 -16.45
N PRO A 27 47.70 -24.82 -16.66
CA PRO A 27 48.29 -24.06 -15.57
C PRO A 27 47.17 -23.37 -14.81
N ALA A 28 47.23 -23.45 -13.48
CA ALA A 28 46.23 -22.81 -12.63
C ALA A 28 46.15 -21.33 -13.03
N PRO A 29 44.95 -20.80 -13.33
CA PRO A 29 44.81 -19.41 -13.74
C PRO A 29 45.43 -18.49 -12.68
N ASP A 30 46.27 -17.56 -13.13
CA ASP A 30 46.99 -16.62 -12.27
C ASP A 30 46.06 -15.97 -11.23
N ALA A 31 46.55 -15.83 -10.00
CA ALA A 31 45.81 -15.25 -8.89
C ALA A 31 45.26 -13.84 -9.20
N THR A 32 45.91 -13.10 -10.12
CA THR A 32 45.51 -11.77 -10.59
C THR A 32 44.17 -11.79 -11.34
N VAL A 33 43.91 -12.82 -12.15
CA VAL A 33 42.65 -12.97 -12.92
C VAL A 33 41.45 -13.10 -11.97
N TRP A 34 41.62 -13.83 -10.87
CA TRP A 34 40.59 -14.00 -9.85
C TRP A 34 40.29 -12.71 -9.08
N GLN A 35 41.31 -11.89 -8.80
CA GLN A 35 41.13 -10.61 -8.13
C GLN A 35 40.38 -9.60 -9.01
N HIS A 36 40.69 -9.53 -10.31
CA HIS A 36 39.99 -8.65 -11.26
C HIS A 36 38.53 -9.08 -11.49
N ALA A 37 38.28 -10.39 -11.63
CA ALA A 37 36.92 -10.92 -11.72
C ALA A 37 36.09 -10.62 -10.46
N ALA A 38 36.70 -10.74 -9.27
CA ALA A 38 36.04 -10.42 -8.01
C ALA A 38 35.73 -8.93 -7.86
N ARG A 39 36.62 -8.03 -8.28
CA ARG A 39 36.38 -6.57 -8.21
C ARG A 39 35.27 -6.12 -9.17
N SER A 40 35.30 -6.58 -10.42
CA SER A 40 34.28 -6.19 -11.42
C SER A 40 32.86 -6.62 -11.04
N GLY A 41 32.70 -7.78 -10.41
CA GLY A 41 31.41 -8.25 -9.90
C GLY A 41 30.84 -7.39 -8.77
N ARG A 42 31.70 -6.79 -7.93
CA ARG A 42 31.27 -5.89 -6.85
C ARG A 42 30.66 -4.61 -7.42
N ILE A 43 31.39 -3.94 -8.31
CA ILE A 43 30.96 -2.66 -8.89
C ILE A 43 29.59 -2.82 -9.57
N ALA A 44 29.42 -3.86 -10.38
CA ALA A 44 28.13 -4.14 -11.02
C ALA A 44 27.01 -4.33 -9.99
N GLY A 45 27.23 -5.13 -8.94
CA GLY A 45 26.24 -5.36 -7.89
C GLY A 45 25.77 -4.06 -7.22
N SER A 46 26.70 -3.18 -6.88
CA SER A 46 26.39 -1.88 -6.27
C SER A 46 25.61 -0.95 -7.19
N VAL A 47 25.93 -0.91 -8.49
CA VAL A 47 25.20 -0.09 -9.47
C VAL A 47 23.74 -0.52 -9.58
N TRP A 48 23.48 -1.83 -9.67
CA TRP A 48 22.10 -2.35 -9.74
C TRP A 48 21.31 -2.12 -8.46
N ALA A 49 21.99 -2.22 -7.32
CA ALA A 49 21.41 -1.93 -6.03
C ALA A 49 21.00 -0.45 -5.97
N ALA A 50 21.91 0.47 -6.32
CA ALA A 50 21.63 1.90 -6.39
C ALA A 50 20.49 2.23 -7.37
N GLY A 51 20.45 1.56 -8.53
CA GLY A 51 19.37 1.70 -9.50
C GLY A 51 18.01 1.28 -8.95
N LEU A 52 17.95 0.18 -8.17
CA LEU A 52 16.72 -0.24 -7.50
C LEU A 52 16.25 0.78 -6.46
N LEU A 53 17.18 1.33 -5.66
CA LEU A 53 16.83 2.41 -4.72
C LEU A 53 16.30 3.63 -5.45
N ALA A 54 16.95 4.07 -6.53
CA ALA A 54 16.51 5.20 -7.32
C ALA A 54 15.10 4.96 -7.92
N LEU A 55 14.82 3.76 -8.42
CA LEU A 55 13.49 3.38 -8.91
C LEU A 55 12.43 3.41 -7.80
N ALA A 56 12.73 2.88 -6.62
CA ALA A 56 11.80 2.90 -5.50
C ALA A 56 11.56 4.33 -4.97
N SER A 57 12.62 5.15 -4.88
CA SER A 57 12.52 6.55 -4.49
C SER A 57 11.73 7.39 -5.49
N LEU A 58 11.90 7.12 -6.80
CA LEU A 58 11.10 7.74 -7.84
C LEU A 58 9.63 7.33 -7.75
N ALA A 59 9.38 6.02 -7.62
CA ALA A 59 8.04 5.45 -7.58
C ALA A 59 7.23 5.90 -6.36
N TYR A 60 7.88 6.07 -5.20
CA TYR A 60 7.22 6.35 -3.92
C TYR A 60 7.64 7.69 -3.31
N HIS A 61 7.93 8.68 -4.16
CA HIS A 61 8.48 9.96 -3.70
C HIS A 61 7.59 10.66 -2.66
N PHE A 62 6.28 10.78 -2.92
CA PHE A 62 5.34 11.45 -2.02
C PHE A 62 5.16 10.65 -0.74
N THR A 63 4.96 9.33 -0.85
CA THR A 63 4.86 8.44 0.32
C THR A 63 6.10 8.46 1.19
N LEU A 64 7.31 8.50 0.62
CA LEU A 64 8.54 8.57 1.39
C LEU A 64 8.67 9.93 2.11
N ILE A 65 8.36 11.05 1.46
CA ILE A 65 8.40 12.37 2.09
C ILE A 65 7.41 12.47 3.25
N THR A 66 6.17 12.02 3.05
CA THR A 66 5.15 12.03 4.12
C THR A 66 5.57 11.10 5.25
N THR A 67 6.14 9.94 4.93
CA THR A 67 6.67 9.01 5.93
C THR A 67 7.77 9.63 6.77
N LEU A 68 8.72 10.34 6.15
CA LEU A 68 9.81 11.03 6.86
C LEU A 68 9.34 12.11 7.83
N ARG A 69 8.11 12.61 7.69
CA ARG A 69 7.51 13.59 8.60
C ARG A 69 6.87 12.96 9.85
N MET A 70 6.71 11.64 9.89
CA MET A 70 6.15 10.98 11.06
C MET A 70 7.17 10.96 12.22
N PRO A 71 6.78 11.24 13.47
CA PRO A 71 7.69 11.09 14.61
C PRO A 71 8.11 9.63 14.84
N SER A 72 7.31 8.67 14.35
CA SER A 72 7.60 7.24 14.31
C SER A 72 8.43 6.79 13.09
N ALA A 73 8.79 7.70 12.17
CA ALA A 73 9.50 7.40 10.92
C ALA A 73 10.92 6.81 11.11
N VAL A 74 11.34 6.66 12.36
CA VAL A 74 12.70 6.39 12.81
C VAL A 74 13.33 5.11 12.19
N PRO A 75 12.59 4.08 11.72
CA PRO A 75 13.20 2.97 10.96
C PRO A 75 12.84 2.88 9.47
N ALA A 76 11.85 3.65 8.97
CA ALA A 76 11.25 3.48 7.64
C ALA A 76 12.27 3.61 6.48
N CYS A 77 13.33 4.39 6.68
CA CYS A 77 14.46 4.46 5.76
C CYS A 77 15.70 3.71 6.28
N LEU A 78 15.82 3.46 7.59
CA LEU A 78 16.95 2.79 8.25
C LEU A 78 17.14 1.32 7.80
N VAL A 79 16.12 0.72 7.17
CA VAL A 79 16.12 -0.71 6.77
C VAL A 79 15.79 -0.93 5.29
N LEU A 80 15.20 0.06 4.62
CA LEU A 80 15.54 0.26 3.20
C LEU A 80 17.08 0.36 3.06
N ALA A 81 17.75 0.88 4.10
CA ALA A 81 19.19 0.90 4.33
C ALA A 81 19.84 -0.41 4.85
N VAL A 82 19.13 -1.55 4.84
CA VAL A 82 19.72 -2.92 4.89
C VAL A 82 19.42 -3.67 3.59
N ALA A 83 18.26 -3.41 3.00
CA ALA A 83 18.12 -3.54 1.56
C ALA A 83 19.27 -2.78 0.89
N LEU A 84 19.76 -3.40 -0.16
CA LEU A 84 21.07 -3.21 -0.79
C LEU A 84 22.29 -3.69 0.00
N THR A 85 22.38 -3.43 1.31
CA THR A 85 23.55 -3.69 2.16
C THR A 85 23.93 -5.19 2.21
N ALA A 86 22.99 -6.09 1.92
CA ALA A 86 23.22 -7.54 1.75
C ALA A 86 23.05 -8.06 0.30
N ALA A 87 22.46 -7.28 -0.61
CA ALA A 87 22.25 -7.64 -2.03
C ALA A 87 23.56 -7.98 -2.80
N HIS A 88 24.70 -7.78 -2.13
CA HIS A 88 26.04 -7.79 -2.66
C HIS A 88 26.92 -9.00 -2.27
N ARG A 89 26.68 -9.75 -1.18
CA ARG A 89 27.77 -10.59 -0.61
C ARG A 89 27.96 -12.02 -1.11
N ARG A 90 27.02 -12.69 -1.82
CA ARG A 90 27.21 -14.14 -2.10
C ARG A 90 26.64 -14.66 -3.43
N ARG A 91 27.32 -14.32 -4.54
CA ARG A 91 27.22 -15.10 -5.78
C ARG A 91 28.22 -16.26 -5.76
N ARG A 92 27.81 -17.42 -5.22
CA ARG A 92 28.45 -18.72 -5.48
C ARG A 92 27.40 -19.83 -5.66
N GLY A 93 26.30 -19.50 -6.32
CA GLY A 93 25.29 -20.47 -6.76
C GLY A 93 25.49 -20.81 -8.24
N PRO A 94 25.24 -22.05 -8.67
CA PRO A 94 25.18 -22.41 -10.10
C PRO A 94 24.20 -21.49 -10.84
N ASN A 95 24.59 -21.06 -12.03
CA ASN A 95 23.78 -20.24 -12.94
C ASN A 95 22.69 -21.10 -13.60
N ILE A 96 21.81 -21.71 -12.80
CA ILE A 96 20.57 -22.32 -13.26
C ILE A 96 19.50 -21.25 -13.03
N HIS A 97 19.41 -20.31 -13.97
CA HIS A 97 18.41 -19.24 -13.93
C HIS A 97 17.25 -19.65 -14.82
N ASP A 98 16.18 -20.17 -14.22
CA ASP A 98 14.91 -20.22 -14.91
C ASP A 98 14.27 -18.84 -14.84
N ARG A 99 14.51 -18.04 -15.90
CA ARG A 99 13.98 -16.67 -16.03
C ARG A 99 12.46 -16.63 -16.06
N TYR A 100 11.81 -17.72 -16.48
CA TYR A 100 10.35 -17.77 -16.48
C TYR A 100 9.82 -17.71 -15.05
N THR A 101 10.42 -18.48 -14.13
CA THR A 101 10.07 -18.42 -12.71
C THR A 101 10.24 -17.01 -12.13
N ASP A 102 11.31 -16.29 -12.52
CA ASP A 102 11.55 -14.90 -12.10
C ASP A 102 10.41 -13.95 -12.54
N TYR A 103 9.93 -14.09 -13.78
CA TYR A 103 8.83 -13.27 -14.31
C TYR A 103 7.47 -13.67 -13.74
N ILE A 104 7.22 -14.97 -13.57
CA ILE A 104 5.98 -15.52 -12.98
C ILE A 104 5.76 -14.95 -11.57
N VAL A 105 6.83 -14.76 -10.79
CA VAL A 105 6.71 -14.16 -9.45
C VAL A 105 6.79 -12.64 -9.49
N GLY A 106 7.72 -12.08 -10.27
CA GLY A 106 7.99 -10.65 -10.28
C GLY A 106 6.84 -9.79 -10.84
N ILE A 107 6.22 -10.22 -11.93
CA ILE A 107 5.17 -9.44 -12.61
C ILE A 107 3.92 -9.30 -11.74
N PRO A 108 3.35 -10.38 -11.14
CA PRO A 108 2.19 -10.23 -10.26
C PRO A 108 2.45 -9.36 -9.03
N LEU A 109 3.65 -9.39 -8.44
CA LEU A 109 4.01 -8.51 -7.32
C LEU A 109 4.01 -7.03 -7.74
N LEU A 110 4.58 -6.71 -8.90
CA LEU A 110 4.52 -5.35 -9.46
C LEU A 110 3.09 -4.94 -9.81
N GLY A 111 2.32 -5.86 -10.41
CA GLY A 111 0.92 -5.64 -10.76
C GLY A 111 0.07 -5.37 -9.51
N ALA A 112 0.27 -6.11 -8.42
CA ALA A 112 -0.42 -5.90 -7.16
C ALA A 112 -0.04 -4.55 -6.52
N ALA A 113 1.24 -4.18 -6.52
CA ALA A 113 1.68 -2.87 -6.03
C ALA A 113 1.02 -1.72 -6.80
N MET A 114 0.97 -1.84 -8.13
CA MET A 114 0.31 -0.87 -9.01
C MET A 114 -1.20 -0.84 -8.79
N LEU A 115 -1.86 -2.00 -8.63
CA LEU A 115 -3.30 -2.10 -8.37
C LEU A 115 -3.68 -1.39 -7.06
N LEU A 116 -2.91 -1.61 -6.00
CA LEU A 116 -3.16 -0.98 -4.70
C LEU A 116 -3.08 0.55 -4.77
N LEU A 117 -2.12 1.09 -5.51
CA LEU A 117 -1.95 2.55 -5.63
C LEU A 117 -2.87 3.19 -6.67
N ALA A 118 -3.09 2.54 -7.82
CA ALA A 118 -3.87 3.10 -8.90
C ALA A 118 -5.38 2.97 -8.66
N LEU A 119 -5.83 1.84 -8.11
CA LEU A 119 -7.26 1.57 -7.88
C LEU A 119 -7.68 1.76 -6.43
N GLY A 120 -6.78 1.58 -5.46
CA GLY A 120 -7.08 1.73 -4.03
C GLY A 120 -7.78 3.06 -3.70
N PRO A 121 -7.24 4.22 -4.11
CA PRO A 121 -7.88 5.52 -3.89
C PRO A 121 -9.30 5.62 -4.47
N SER A 122 -9.53 5.03 -5.65
CA SER A 122 -10.84 5.08 -6.29
C SER A 122 -11.90 4.21 -5.62
N GLN A 123 -11.49 3.09 -5.00
CA GLN A 123 -12.39 2.10 -4.39
C GLN A 123 -12.59 2.34 -2.90
N LEU A 124 -11.55 2.81 -2.21
CA LEU A 124 -11.53 2.97 -0.76
C LEU A 124 -11.48 4.44 -0.32
N SER A 125 -11.47 5.40 -1.26
CA SER A 125 -11.48 6.82 -0.91
C SER A 125 -10.32 7.18 0.03
N VAL A 126 -10.58 8.06 1.00
CA VAL A 126 -9.69 8.44 2.10
C VAL A 126 -9.17 7.22 2.89
N PHE A 127 -9.91 6.11 2.95
CA PHE A 127 -9.47 4.91 3.68
C PHE A 127 -8.26 4.24 3.05
N ALA A 128 -8.05 4.38 1.74
CA ALA A 128 -6.84 3.88 1.08
C ALA A 128 -5.59 4.48 1.72
N TRP A 129 -5.65 5.77 2.05
CA TRP A 129 -4.54 6.47 2.68
C TRP A 129 -4.54 6.36 4.20
N LEU A 130 -5.71 6.31 4.86
CA LEU A 130 -5.80 6.01 6.29
C LEU A 130 -5.12 4.68 6.62
N TRP A 131 -5.38 3.63 5.83
CA TRP A 131 -4.75 2.31 6.00
C TRP A 131 -3.36 2.21 5.38
N ARG A 132 -2.83 3.32 4.87
CA ARG A 132 -1.53 3.43 4.25
C ARG A 132 -1.24 2.33 3.24
N LEU A 133 -2.18 2.07 2.33
CA LEU A 133 -2.00 1.07 1.27
C LEU A 133 -0.78 1.37 0.38
N ASP A 134 -0.37 2.64 0.33
CA ASP A 134 0.90 3.08 -0.23
C ASP A 134 2.10 2.36 0.41
N LEU A 135 2.17 2.32 1.76
CA LEU A 135 3.23 1.65 2.49
C LEU A 135 3.19 0.12 2.34
N LEU A 136 2.01 -0.47 2.16
CA LEU A 136 1.87 -1.90 1.85
C LEU A 136 2.35 -2.24 0.43
N SER A 137 2.12 -1.33 -0.53
CA SER A 137 2.51 -1.55 -1.92
C SER A 137 4.03 -1.45 -2.13
N LEU A 138 4.74 -0.66 -1.34
CA LEU A 138 6.20 -0.50 -1.39
C LEU A 138 6.99 -1.83 -1.33
N PRO A 139 6.81 -2.72 -0.33
CA PRO A 139 7.51 -4.01 -0.28
C PRO A 139 7.09 -4.96 -1.42
N LEU A 140 5.86 -4.85 -1.95
CA LEU A 140 5.44 -5.62 -3.13
C LEU A 140 6.20 -5.15 -4.38
N PHE A 141 6.30 -3.84 -4.58
CA PHE A 141 7.06 -3.25 -5.68
C PHE A 141 8.55 -3.64 -5.61
N VAL A 142 9.18 -3.44 -4.45
CA VAL A 142 10.59 -3.79 -4.24
C VAL A 142 10.82 -5.29 -4.41
N GLY A 143 9.93 -6.15 -3.90
CA GLY A 143 10.00 -7.60 -4.07
C GLY A 143 9.86 -8.06 -5.52
N GLY A 144 8.94 -7.45 -6.28
CA GLY A 144 8.76 -7.69 -7.71
C GLY A 144 9.99 -7.29 -8.52
N ALA A 145 10.53 -6.10 -8.24
CA ALA A 145 11.74 -5.60 -8.89
C ALA A 145 12.98 -6.47 -8.55
N ILE A 146 13.11 -6.94 -7.31
CA ILE A 146 14.19 -7.86 -6.93
C ILE A 146 14.10 -9.18 -7.69
N SER A 147 12.89 -9.75 -7.83
CA SER A 147 12.67 -10.99 -8.56
C SER A 147 13.09 -10.87 -10.03
N ILE A 148 12.74 -9.75 -10.68
CA ILE A 148 13.08 -9.53 -12.09
C ILE A 148 14.58 -9.26 -12.29
N LEU A 149 15.20 -8.42 -11.45
CA LEU A 149 16.59 -8.01 -11.61
C LEU A 149 17.59 -9.07 -11.13
N PHE A 150 17.27 -9.78 -10.05
CA PHE A 150 18.19 -10.64 -9.30
C PHE A 150 17.69 -12.08 -9.15
N GLY A 151 16.44 -12.37 -9.50
CA GLY A 151 15.82 -13.68 -9.44
C GLY A 151 15.06 -13.97 -8.15
N VAL A 152 14.12 -14.92 -8.19
CA VAL A 152 13.26 -15.28 -7.04
C VAL A 152 14.08 -15.77 -5.84
N ARG A 153 15.23 -16.39 -6.07
CA ARG A 153 16.14 -16.80 -4.99
C ARG A 153 16.69 -15.60 -4.21
N ALA A 154 16.94 -14.48 -4.89
CA ALA A 154 17.36 -13.25 -4.23
C ALA A 154 16.21 -12.66 -3.42
N LEU A 155 14.98 -12.67 -3.97
CA LEU A 155 13.78 -12.28 -3.23
C LEU A 155 13.65 -13.05 -1.91
N TRP A 156 13.72 -14.38 -1.96
CA TRP A 156 13.65 -15.23 -0.77
C TRP A 156 14.72 -14.93 0.28
N ALA A 157 15.93 -14.58 -0.16
CA ALA A 157 17.00 -14.17 0.73
C ALA A 157 16.72 -12.81 1.41
N GLN A 158 15.89 -11.96 0.80
CA GLN A 158 15.52 -10.63 1.31
C GLN A 158 14.19 -10.60 2.07
N ARG A 159 13.56 -11.75 2.34
CA ARG A 159 12.22 -11.80 2.98
C ARG A 159 12.15 -11.00 4.30
N LEU A 160 13.18 -11.05 5.14
CA LEU A 160 13.21 -10.31 6.41
C LEU A 160 13.35 -8.80 6.19
N ALA A 161 14.14 -8.37 5.20
CA ALA A 161 14.23 -6.95 4.84
C ALA A 161 12.88 -6.44 4.31
N LEU A 162 12.19 -7.23 3.47
CA LEU A 162 10.85 -6.89 2.99
C LEU A 162 9.81 -6.84 4.12
N THR A 163 9.89 -7.74 5.11
CA THR A 163 9.04 -7.68 6.30
C THR A 163 9.26 -6.39 7.09
N VAL A 164 10.52 -5.93 7.24
CA VAL A 164 10.78 -4.65 7.91
C VAL A 164 10.29 -3.47 7.08
N VAL A 165 10.41 -3.51 5.74
CA VAL A 165 9.83 -2.47 4.87
C VAL A 165 8.30 -2.43 4.95
N ALA A 166 7.63 -3.57 5.13
CA ALA A 166 6.18 -3.65 5.35
C ALA A 166 5.75 -3.23 6.76
N PHE A 167 6.69 -3.04 7.68
CA PHE A 167 6.39 -2.84 9.09
C PHE A 167 5.74 -1.48 9.43
N PRO A 168 6.15 -0.34 8.83
CA PRO A 168 5.47 0.94 9.02
C PRO A 168 3.97 0.86 8.73
N TRP A 169 3.57 0.12 7.70
CA TRP A 169 2.16 -0.13 7.39
C TRP A 169 1.41 -0.82 8.55
N LEU A 170 2.01 -1.84 9.16
CA LEU A 170 1.42 -2.54 10.31
C LEU A 170 1.27 -1.61 11.54
N LEU A 171 2.26 -0.73 11.78
CA LEU A 171 2.17 0.27 12.85
C LEU A 171 1.04 1.27 12.60
N SER A 172 0.84 1.68 11.34
CA SER A 172 -0.24 2.59 10.97
C SER A 172 -1.61 1.97 11.25
N ILE A 173 -1.86 0.73 10.80
CA ILE A 173 -3.18 0.09 10.99
C ILE A 173 -3.50 -0.19 12.46
N THR A 174 -2.51 -0.52 13.28
CA THR A 174 -2.73 -0.88 14.69
C THR A 174 -3.01 0.33 15.58
N GLY A 175 -2.90 1.55 15.08
CA GLY A 175 -3.03 2.78 15.88
C GLY A 175 -1.94 2.90 16.96
N MET A 176 -0.96 1.99 16.97
CA MET A 176 0.11 1.92 17.96
C MET A 176 1.19 2.99 17.73
N ALA A 177 1.07 3.80 16.68
CA ALA A 177 1.93 4.96 16.42
C ALA A 177 1.94 5.99 17.58
N GLY A 178 0.99 5.93 18.51
CA GLY A 178 0.98 6.74 19.73
C GLY A 178 1.69 6.11 20.95
N ASN A 179 1.95 4.78 20.94
CA ASN A 179 2.54 4.09 22.09
C ASN A 179 4.06 3.92 21.89
N GLN A 180 4.82 4.84 22.49
CA GLN A 180 6.29 4.88 22.42
C GLN A 180 6.98 3.58 22.86
N ALA A 181 6.38 2.82 23.79
CA ALA A 181 6.93 1.56 24.27
C ALA A 181 6.85 0.45 23.20
N VAL A 182 5.72 0.34 22.50
CA VAL A 182 5.55 -0.59 21.37
C VAL A 182 6.48 -0.22 20.23
N LEU A 183 6.61 1.09 19.97
CA LEU A 183 7.54 1.60 18.97
C LEU A 183 8.98 1.14 19.30
N THR A 184 9.44 1.40 20.51
CA THR A 184 10.80 1.07 20.98
C THR A 184 11.07 -0.43 20.92
N ALA A 185 10.17 -1.24 21.48
CA ALA A 185 10.29 -2.70 21.47
C ALA A 185 10.39 -3.25 20.04
N THR A 186 9.66 -2.63 19.11
CA THR A 186 9.67 -3.12 17.74
C THR A 186 10.87 -2.66 16.93
N VAL A 187 11.40 -1.46 17.17
CA VAL A 187 12.68 -1.03 16.59
C VAL A 187 13.78 -2.01 17.00
N VAL A 188 13.82 -2.39 18.28
CA VAL A 188 14.80 -3.37 18.79
C VAL A 188 14.64 -4.72 18.06
N LEU A 189 13.41 -5.21 17.90
CA LEU A 189 13.14 -6.49 17.23
C LEU A 189 13.53 -6.48 15.75
N ALA A 190 13.27 -5.38 15.04
CA ALA A 190 13.67 -5.20 13.65
C ALA A 190 15.21 -5.16 13.49
N VAL A 191 15.92 -4.43 14.37
CA VAL A 191 17.39 -4.38 14.39
C VAL A 191 17.98 -5.76 14.67
N VAL A 192 17.41 -6.51 15.61
CA VAL A 192 17.81 -7.89 15.92
C VAL A 192 17.57 -8.80 14.71
N ALA A 193 16.40 -8.74 14.08
CA ALA A 193 16.08 -9.56 12.90
C ALA A 193 17.05 -9.30 11.73
N VAL A 194 17.40 -8.03 11.50
CA VAL A 194 18.42 -7.61 10.53
C VAL A 194 19.80 -8.22 10.88
N ALA A 195 20.23 -8.09 12.14
CA ALA A 195 21.54 -8.59 12.58
C ALA A 195 21.64 -10.13 12.44
N PHE A 196 20.59 -10.87 12.79
CA PHE A 196 20.56 -12.34 12.70
C PHE A 196 20.46 -12.86 11.26
N SER A 197 19.81 -12.13 10.35
CA SER A 197 19.77 -12.46 8.92
C SER A 197 21.17 -12.56 8.30
N GLY A 198 22.10 -11.74 8.80
CA GLY A 198 23.51 -11.75 8.41
C GLY A 198 24.25 -13.03 8.81
N VAL A 199 23.87 -13.67 9.93
CA VAL A 199 24.59 -14.82 10.49
C VAL A 199 24.10 -16.15 9.91
N ALA A 200 22.79 -16.35 9.74
CA ALA A 200 22.22 -17.61 9.22
C ALA A 200 22.64 -17.89 7.76
N SER A 201 22.75 -16.85 6.94
CA SER A 201 23.21 -16.93 5.55
C SER A 201 24.69 -17.32 5.42
N VAL A 202 25.46 -17.28 6.52
CA VAL A 202 26.90 -17.60 6.49
C VAL A 202 27.15 -19.10 6.32
N ARG A 203 26.31 -19.94 6.94
CA ARG A 203 26.55 -21.40 7.07
C ARG A 203 26.17 -22.21 5.83
N PHE A 204 25.20 -21.75 5.02
CA PHE A 204 24.71 -22.51 3.85
C PHE A 204 25.63 -22.49 2.61
N LEU A 205 26.74 -21.73 2.65
CA LEU A 205 27.57 -21.44 1.45
C LEU A 205 29.00 -21.96 1.54
N ARG A 206 29.27 -22.94 2.42
CA ARG A 206 30.56 -23.65 2.48
C ARG A 206 30.65 -24.83 1.50
N SER A 207 30.10 -24.66 0.30
CA SER A 207 30.30 -25.58 -0.83
C SER A 207 31.58 -25.18 -1.57
N LYS A 208 32.64 -25.98 -1.47
CA LYS A 208 33.94 -25.76 -2.13
C LYS A 208 33.93 -26.20 -3.62
N ARG A 209 32.91 -25.84 -4.41
CA ARG A 209 33.00 -26.08 -5.86
C ARG A 209 33.69 -24.89 -6.55
N PRO A 210 34.74 -25.12 -7.37
CA PRO A 210 35.38 -24.07 -8.13
C PRO A 210 34.38 -23.42 -9.09
N PRO A 211 34.39 -22.09 -9.23
CA PRO A 211 33.49 -21.38 -10.12
C PRO A 211 33.81 -21.75 -11.58
N GLY A 212 32.89 -22.45 -12.24
CA GLY A 212 32.96 -22.65 -13.69
C GLY A 212 32.82 -21.32 -14.45
N PRO A 213 33.24 -21.26 -15.73
CA PRO A 213 33.12 -20.07 -16.56
C PRO A 213 31.64 -19.68 -16.71
N SER A 214 31.19 -18.72 -15.91
CA SER A 214 29.84 -18.20 -16.01
C SER A 214 29.76 -17.36 -17.28
N ARG A 215 29.04 -17.84 -18.31
CA ARG A 215 28.57 -16.95 -19.38
C ARG A 215 27.82 -15.82 -18.68
N ARG A 216 28.32 -14.58 -18.82
CA ARG A 216 27.60 -13.38 -18.40
C ARG A 216 26.30 -13.37 -19.21
N SER A 217 25.22 -13.86 -18.60
CA SER A 217 23.87 -13.59 -19.11
C SER A 217 23.75 -12.08 -19.11
N ALA A 218 23.85 -11.48 -20.30
CA ALA A 218 23.53 -10.07 -20.50
C ALA A 218 22.13 -9.89 -19.89
N ARG A 219 22.03 -9.05 -18.86
CA ARG A 219 20.73 -8.77 -18.26
C ARG A 219 19.91 -8.08 -19.34
N SER A 220 18.68 -8.54 -19.51
CA SER A 220 17.82 -8.04 -20.58
C SER A 220 17.58 -6.54 -20.36
N PRO A 221 17.97 -5.65 -21.29
CA PRO A 221 17.64 -4.23 -21.20
C PRO A 221 16.12 -4.00 -21.15
N VAL A 222 15.34 -4.93 -21.70
CA VAL A 222 13.88 -4.94 -21.61
C VAL A 222 13.39 -4.93 -20.16
N ALA A 223 14.02 -5.69 -19.26
CA ALA A 223 13.62 -5.75 -17.87
C ALA A 223 13.81 -4.39 -17.15
N LEU A 224 14.88 -3.66 -17.49
CA LEU A 224 15.11 -2.31 -16.97
C LEU A 224 14.08 -1.31 -17.47
N VAL A 225 13.79 -1.33 -18.78
CA VAL A 225 12.79 -0.44 -19.39
C VAL A 225 11.42 -0.68 -18.79
N LEU A 226 11.02 -1.96 -18.64
CA LEU A 226 9.77 -2.34 -17.98
C LEU A 226 9.70 -1.79 -16.54
N LEU A 227 10.75 -1.99 -15.75
CA LEU A 227 10.78 -1.52 -14.36
C LEU A 227 10.72 0.00 -14.25
N LEU A 228 11.38 0.72 -15.16
CA LEU A 228 11.30 2.17 -15.22
C LEU A 228 9.88 2.64 -15.58
N ALA A 229 9.23 2.01 -16.56
CA ALA A 229 7.86 2.32 -16.93
C ALA A 229 6.88 2.09 -15.77
N VAL A 230 7.01 0.96 -15.06
CA VAL A 230 6.20 0.68 -13.86
C VAL A 230 6.50 1.70 -12.75
N ALA A 231 7.76 2.03 -12.50
CA ALA A 231 8.13 3.03 -11.50
C ALA A 231 7.50 4.40 -11.78
N LEU A 232 7.46 4.83 -13.05
CA LEU A 232 6.82 6.08 -13.46
C LEU A 232 5.30 6.03 -13.29
N ALA A 233 4.64 4.93 -13.66
CA ALA A 233 3.21 4.76 -13.45
C ALA A 233 2.86 4.78 -11.95
N VAL A 234 3.67 4.13 -11.12
CA VAL A 234 3.55 4.14 -9.67
C VAL A 234 3.77 5.54 -9.11
N ALA A 235 4.77 6.30 -9.59
CA ALA A 235 5.02 7.67 -9.17
C ALA A 235 3.83 8.61 -9.44
N VAL A 236 3.16 8.45 -10.58
CA VAL A 236 1.95 9.23 -10.90
C VAL A 236 0.81 8.87 -9.95
N ALA A 237 0.62 7.59 -9.64
CA ALA A 237 -0.41 7.16 -8.69
C ALA A 237 -0.10 7.62 -7.25
N ASP A 238 1.16 7.53 -6.84
CA ASP A 238 1.68 7.98 -5.53
C ASP A 238 1.45 9.48 -5.33
N GLN A 239 1.73 10.29 -6.36
CA GLN A 239 1.48 11.73 -6.33
C GLN A 239 -0.01 12.08 -6.20
N GLY A 240 -0.90 11.23 -6.72
CA GLY A 240 -2.34 11.38 -6.56
C GLY A 240 -2.79 11.37 -5.09
N LEU A 241 -2.05 10.70 -4.20
CA LEU A 241 -2.36 10.66 -2.77
C LEU A 241 -2.27 12.02 -2.07
N ALA A 242 -1.60 13.00 -2.68
CA ALA A 242 -1.55 14.37 -2.17
C ALA A 242 -2.94 15.01 -2.06
N GLU A 243 -3.93 14.54 -2.83
CA GLU A 243 -5.30 15.06 -2.78
C GLU A 243 -5.96 14.85 -1.41
N PHE A 244 -5.58 13.78 -0.69
CA PHE A 244 -6.13 13.44 0.61
C PHE A 244 -5.45 14.17 1.77
N GLN A 245 -4.31 14.83 1.55
CA GLN A 245 -3.48 15.49 2.57
C GLN A 245 -4.22 16.44 3.50
N PRO A 246 -5.25 17.17 3.05
CA PRO A 246 -6.03 18.00 3.94
C PRO A 246 -6.81 17.19 4.98
N LEU A 247 -7.27 15.97 4.65
CA LEU A 247 -8.16 15.14 5.48
C LEU A 247 -7.39 14.24 6.45
N ILE A 248 -6.19 13.80 6.06
CA ILE A 248 -5.35 12.88 6.83
C ILE A 248 -3.94 13.48 6.88
N ASP A 249 -3.36 13.57 8.07
CA ASP A 249 -2.00 14.05 8.23
C ASP A 249 -0.98 13.03 7.69
N SER A 250 0.29 13.43 7.64
CA SER A 250 1.37 12.54 7.19
C SER A 250 1.55 11.28 8.05
N ALA A 251 1.02 11.27 9.28
CA ALA A 251 1.04 10.15 10.20
C ALA A 251 -0.14 9.19 10.01
N GLY A 252 -1.03 9.44 9.04
CA GLY A 252 -2.23 8.64 8.85
C GLY A 252 -3.32 8.94 9.88
N ARG A 253 -3.28 10.12 10.52
CA ARG A 253 -4.29 10.54 11.51
C ARG A 253 -5.29 11.49 10.85
N PRO A 254 -6.58 11.37 11.14
CA PRO A 254 -7.56 12.33 10.65
C PRO A 254 -7.26 13.73 11.18
N THR A 255 -7.37 14.72 10.31
CA THR A 255 -7.26 16.14 10.67
C THR A 255 -8.60 16.70 11.16
N ILE A 256 -9.70 16.21 10.58
CA ILE A 256 -11.06 16.62 10.94
C ILE A 256 -11.41 16.06 12.31
N SER A 257 -11.97 16.91 13.17
CA SER A 257 -12.46 16.52 14.49
C SER A 257 -13.89 15.99 14.42
N ALA A 258 -14.22 15.02 15.28
CA ALA A 258 -15.58 14.58 15.52
C ALA A 258 -16.31 15.67 16.32
N GLU A 259 -16.72 16.74 15.65
CA GLU A 259 -17.30 17.90 16.31
C GLU A 259 -18.68 17.61 16.93
N ALA A 260 -19.04 18.44 17.92
CA ALA A 260 -20.37 18.46 18.49
C ALA A 260 -21.36 19.24 17.60
N ALA A 261 -20.87 20.26 16.89
CA ALA A 261 -21.62 21.04 15.91
C ALA A 261 -21.14 20.72 14.50
N MET A 262 -21.98 20.93 13.50
CA MET A 262 -21.56 20.79 12.11
C MET A 262 -20.97 22.08 11.56
N PRO A 263 -20.09 22.01 10.54
CA PRO A 263 -19.50 23.19 9.93
C PRO A 263 -20.53 24.12 9.32
N ALA A 264 -20.29 25.43 9.44
CA ALA A 264 -21.06 26.41 8.68
C ALA A 264 -20.63 26.36 7.21
N VAL A 265 -21.56 26.05 6.31
CA VAL A 265 -21.32 26.05 4.86
C VAL A 265 -21.67 27.42 4.29
N THR A 266 -20.79 27.98 3.46
CA THR A 266 -21.02 29.31 2.85
C THR A 266 -22.37 29.36 2.14
N GLY A 267 -23.21 30.34 2.50
CA GLY A 267 -24.56 30.49 1.94
C GLY A 267 -25.63 29.61 2.62
N TRP A 268 -25.29 28.90 3.69
CA TRP A 268 -26.22 28.06 4.46
C TRP A 268 -26.14 28.37 5.95
N THR A 269 -27.28 28.26 6.63
CA THR A 269 -27.37 28.31 8.09
C THR A 269 -27.69 26.93 8.62
N SER A 270 -26.80 26.39 9.45
CA SER A 270 -26.96 25.07 10.07
C SER A 270 -27.62 25.17 11.45
N TYR A 271 -28.47 24.21 11.80
CA TYR A 271 -28.97 24.04 13.16
C TYR A 271 -29.09 22.56 13.51
N HIS A 272 -28.89 22.22 14.79
CA HIS A 272 -29.16 20.86 15.29
C HIS A 272 -30.66 20.61 15.31
N GLN A 273 -31.09 19.46 14.77
CA GLN A 273 -32.50 19.11 14.68
C GLN A 273 -32.89 18.03 15.69
N VAL A 274 -32.17 16.90 15.71
CA VAL A 274 -32.53 15.75 16.54
C VAL A 274 -31.35 14.79 16.72
N ASP A 275 -31.33 14.10 17.86
CA ASP A 275 -30.44 12.97 18.14
C ASP A 275 -31.22 11.66 18.13
N TYR A 276 -30.61 10.59 17.61
CA TYR A 276 -31.21 9.26 17.51
C TYR A 276 -30.49 8.28 18.45
N PRO A 277 -30.80 8.27 19.77
CA PRO A 277 -30.06 7.48 20.76
C PRO A 277 -30.22 5.97 20.57
N TRP A 278 -31.27 5.54 19.88
CA TRP A 278 -31.51 4.13 19.60
C TRP A 278 -30.37 3.49 18.81
N ILE A 279 -29.59 4.25 18.04
CA ILE A 279 -28.50 3.74 17.21
C ILE A 279 -27.47 2.94 17.99
N GLN A 280 -27.26 3.27 19.26
CA GLN A 280 -26.32 2.58 20.15
C GLN A 280 -26.66 1.11 20.35
N ARG A 281 -27.95 0.76 20.30
CA ARG A 281 -28.43 -0.61 20.48
C ARG A 281 -28.28 -1.45 19.20
N TYR A 282 -28.34 -0.82 18.03
CA TYR A 282 -28.40 -1.53 16.74
C TYR A 282 -27.06 -1.58 16.01
N VAL A 283 -26.19 -0.59 16.21
CA VAL A 283 -24.94 -0.46 15.45
C VAL A 283 -23.74 -0.79 16.33
N ASP A 284 -23.53 0.02 17.35
CA ASP A 284 -22.44 -0.16 18.32
C ASP A 284 -22.72 0.70 19.56
N ALA A 285 -22.39 0.21 20.76
CA ALA A 285 -22.63 0.95 22.00
C ALA A 285 -21.96 2.35 22.02
N GLY A 286 -20.87 2.53 21.27
CA GLY A 286 -20.19 3.80 21.10
C GLY A 286 -20.68 4.66 19.93
N ALA A 287 -21.78 4.29 19.27
CA ALA A 287 -22.32 5.01 18.11
C ALA A 287 -23.13 6.25 18.51
N SER A 288 -23.17 7.24 17.63
CA SER A 288 -24.09 8.37 17.72
C SER A 288 -24.64 8.71 16.35
N TRP A 289 -25.89 9.16 16.30
CA TRP A 289 -26.51 9.68 15.09
C TRP A 289 -27.18 10.99 15.45
N ARG A 290 -26.68 12.06 14.83
CA ARG A 290 -27.23 13.41 14.95
C ARG A 290 -27.70 13.90 13.59
N ARG A 291 -28.78 14.66 13.59
CA ARG A 291 -29.34 15.30 12.40
C ARG A 291 -29.23 16.80 12.51
N TYR A 292 -28.81 17.43 11.43
CA TYR A 292 -28.71 18.87 11.28
C TYR A 292 -29.54 19.33 10.09
N GLY A 293 -30.28 20.42 10.28
CA GLY A 293 -30.95 21.12 9.19
C GLY A 293 -30.07 22.22 8.62
N TYR A 294 -30.14 22.42 7.31
CA TYR A 294 -29.43 23.48 6.59
C TYR A 294 -30.42 24.29 5.78
N ILE A 295 -30.54 25.58 6.11
CA ILE A 295 -31.41 26.53 5.42
C ILE A 295 -30.54 27.36 4.48
N PRO A 296 -30.81 27.37 3.17
CA PRO A 296 -30.04 28.19 2.24
C PRO A 296 -30.40 29.67 2.40
N ALA A 297 -29.43 30.53 2.16
CA ALA A 297 -29.64 31.97 2.09
C ALA A 297 -30.50 32.37 0.87
N ASP A 298 -30.40 31.61 -0.23
CA ASP A 298 -31.30 31.74 -1.39
C ASP A 298 -32.57 30.90 -1.16
N PRO A 299 -33.75 31.53 -0.99
CA PRO A 299 -35.00 30.80 -0.72
C PRO A 299 -35.48 29.95 -1.90
N ARG A 300 -34.88 30.09 -3.09
CA ARG A 300 -35.16 29.20 -4.23
C ARG A 300 -34.51 27.84 -4.09
N GLN A 301 -33.48 27.72 -3.24
CA GLN A 301 -32.85 26.46 -2.96
C GLN A 301 -33.64 25.71 -1.88
N PRO A 302 -33.81 24.39 -2.01
CA PRO A 302 -34.49 23.57 -1.02
C PRO A 302 -33.61 23.45 0.24
N ALA A 303 -34.25 23.42 1.41
CA ALA A 303 -33.53 23.12 2.65
C ALA A 303 -33.04 21.67 2.64
N LEU A 304 -31.87 21.46 3.23
CA LEU A 304 -31.19 20.17 3.29
C LEU A 304 -31.16 19.62 4.71
N VAL A 305 -31.09 18.31 4.80
CA VAL A 305 -30.86 17.58 6.05
C VAL A 305 -29.54 16.85 5.92
N VAL A 306 -28.72 16.98 6.97
CA VAL A 306 -27.44 16.27 7.08
C VAL A 306 -27.48 15.38 8.30
N ASP A 307 -27.40 14.08 8.05
CA ASP A 307 -27.29 13.06 9.08
C ASP A 307 -25.83 12.66 9.25
N VAL A 308 -25.37 12.68 10.51
CA VAL A 308 -24.00 12.37 10.90
C VAL A 308 -24.04 11.14 11.80
N LEU A 309 -23.69 9.99 11.23
CA LEU A 309 -23.57 8.73 11.96
C LEU A 309 -22.11 8.51 12.33
N THR A 310 -21.77 8.62 13.60
CA THR A 310 -20.42 8.36 14.12
C THR A 310 -20.35 6.98 14.78
N VAL A 311 -19.35 6.17 14.45
CA VAL A 311 -19.11 4.86 15.06
C VAL A 311 -17.65 4.69 15.49
N PRO A 312 -17.35 3.82 16.48
CA PRO A 312 -15.97 3.53 16.88
C PRO A 312 -15.20 2.67 15.89
N ARG A 313 -15.88 1.84 15.09
CA ARG A 313 -15.25 0.85 14.20
C ARG A 313 -15.80 0.98 12.79
N PHE A 314 -14.91 1.10 11.80
CA PHE A 314 -15.29 1.25 10.39
C PHE A 314 -16.20 0.12 9.88
N GLY A 315 -15.97 -1.12 10.34
CA GLY A 315 -16.77 -2.28 9.96
C GLY A 315 -18.26 -2.16 10.26
N ALA A 316 -18.66 -1.27 11.19
CA ALA A 316 -20.06 -0.97 11.47
C ALA A 316 -20.74 -0.12 10.38
N LEU A 317 -19.97 0.62 9.57
CA LEU A 317 -20.48 1.38 8.41
C LEU A 317 -20.35 0.59 7.11
N SER A 318 -19.22 -0.08 6.89
CA SER A 318 -18.91 -0.68 5.58
C SER A 318 -19.78 -1.88 5.22
N GLY A 319 -20.34 -2.56 6.22
CA GLY A 319 -21.20 -3.73 6.02
C GLY A 319 -22.68 -3.40 5.83
N GLN A 320 -23.07 -2.14 5.98
CA GLN A 320 -24.49 -1.73 6.00
C GLN A 320 -24.71 -0.58 5.01
N GLY A 321 -25.68 -0.76 4.10
CA GLY A 321 -26.15 0.32 3.23
C GLY A 321 -26.96 1.36 4.01
N LEU A 322 -27.42 2.40 3.32
CA LEU A 322 -28.32 3.38 3.93
C LEU A 322 -29.69 2.76 4.29
N ASP A 323 -30.06 1.69 3.61
CA ASP A 323 -31.30 0.95 3.85
C ASP A 323 -31.46 0.50 5.31
N VAL A 324 -30.37 0.05 5.93
CA VAL A 324 -30.37 -0.38 7.33
C VAL A 324 -30.61 0.77 8.29
N PHE A 325 -30.02 1.94 8.03
CA PHE A 325 -30.11 3.10 8.93
C PHE A 325 -31.45 3.82 8.81
N TYR A 326 -31.97 3.95 7.59
CA TYR A 326 -33.18 4.72 7.31
C TYR A 326 -34.45 3.88 7.33
N ARG A 327 -34.36 2.60 7.75
CA ARG A 327 -35.47 1.63 7.71
C ARG A 327 -36.14 1.60 6.33
N LEU A 328 -35.35 1.70 5.26
CA LEU A 328 -35.83 1.63 3.88
C LEU A 328 -36.15 0.18 3.50
N HIS A 329 -36.64 -0.61 4.46
CA HIS A 329 -36.94 -2.02 4.29
C HIS A 329 -38.16 -2.15 3.36
N GLY A 330 -37.90 -2.52 2.11
CA GLY A 330 -38.91 -2.60 1.06
C GLY A 330 -38.75 -1.54 -0.02
N ASP A 331 -37.90 -0.52 0.20
CA ASP A 331 -37.55 0.44 -0.83
C ASP A 331 -36.64 -0.23 -1.85
N ARG A 332 -36.85 0.12 -3.12
CA ARG A 332 -36.01 -0.37 -4.20
C ARG A 332 -34.92 0.65 -4.48
N GLU A 333 -33.68 0.23 -4.33
CA GLU A 333 -32.52 0.97 -4.82
C GLU A 333 -32.60 1.05 -6.35
N LEU A 334 -32.82 2.25 -6.87
CA LEU A 334 -32.98 2.49 -8.31
C LEU A 334 -31.64 2.74 -8.99
N GLU A 335 -30.77 3.48 -8.33
CA GLU A 335 -29.50 3.94 -8.88
C GLU A 335 -28.49 4.16 -7.76
N VAL A 336 -27.26 3.68 -7.96
CA VAL A 336 -26.09 4.04 -7.15
C VAL A 336 -24.99 4.46 -8.10
N ARG A 337 -24.50 5.69 -7.91
CA ARG A 337 -23.38 6.23 -8.67
C ARG A 337 -22.36 6.82 -7.74
N SER A 338 -21.09 6.50 -8.00
CA SER A 338 -19.98 7.08 -7.25
C SER A 338 -19.61 8.45 -7.86
N VAL A 339 -19.42 9.46 -7.02
CA VAL A 339 -19.00 10.81 -7.40
C VAL A 339 -17.83 11.25 -6.55
N ARG A 340 -16.80 11.83 -7.20
CA ARG A 340 -15.66 12.41 -6.51
C ARG A 340 -16.03 13.80 -5.99
N LEU A 341 -15.91 13.98 -4.68
CA LEU A 341 -16.03 15.26 -3.98
C LEU A 341 -14.64 15.90 -3.79
N ALA A 342 -14.62 17.07 -3.14
CA ALA A 342 -13.42 17.77 -2.71
C ALA A 342 -12.43 16.84 -2.00
N HIS A 343 -11.12 17.09 -2.22
CA HIS A 343 -10.02 16.36 -1.58
C HIS A 343 -10.02 14.85 -1.80
N GLY A 344 -10.53 14.40 -2.95
CA GLY A 344 -10.53 13.00 -3.37
C GLY A 344 -11.57 12.12 -2.67
N VAL A 345 -12.42 12.69 -1.80
CA VAL A 345 -13.46 11.94 -1.11
C VAL A 345 -14.41 11.33 -2.13
N MET A 346 -14.57 10.00 -2.09
CA MET A 346 -15.59 9.32 -2.87
C MET A 346 -16.91 9.28 -2.11
N ALA A 347 -17.94 9.84 -2.74
CA ALA A 347 -19.31 9.78 -2.27
C ALA A 347 -20.16 8.89 -3.18
N HIS A 348 -21.28 8.45 -2.66
CA HIS A 348 -22.29 7.70 -3.37
C HIS A 348 -23.56 8.54 -3.47
N VAL A 349 -24.00 8.78 -4.70
CA VAL A 349 -25.32 9.31 -5.00
C VAL A 349 -26.24 8.12 -5.12
N VAL A 350 -27.29 8.10 -4.31
CA VAL A 350 -28.27 7.02 -4.29
C VAL A 350 -29.67 7.56 -4.48
N ARG A 351 -30.50 6.75 -5.13
CA ARG A 351 -31.90 7.02 -5.35
C ARG A 351 -32.72 5.82 -4.89
N TYR A 352 -33.58 6.03 -3.90
CA TYR A 352 -34.50 5.01 -3.39
C TYR A 352 -35.93 5.32 -3.83
N ALA A 353 -36.62 4.31 -4.35
CA ALA A 353 -38.06 4.36 -4.55
C ALA A 353 -38.76 3.75 -3.34
N ASP A 354 -39.42 4.59 -2.57
CA ASP A 354 -40.34 4.18 -1.51
C ASP A 354 -41.73 3.97 -2.15
N PRO A 355 -42.31 2.76 -2.13
CA PRO A 355 -43.62 2.48 -2.73
C PRO A 355 -44.76 3.26 -2.06
N SER A 356 -44.54 3.78 -0.85
CA SER A 356 -45.49 4.63 -0.13
C SER A 356 -45.37 6.12 -0.47
N ARG A 357 -44.30 6.54 -1.18
CA ARG A 357 -44.08 7.94 -1.57
C ARG A 357 -44.11 8.14 -3.08
N PRO A 358 -44.72 9.23 -3.56
CA PRO A 358 -44.78 9.51 -4.99
C PRO A 358 -43.44 9.99 -5.58
N VAL A 359 -42.51 10.44 -4.74
CA VAL A 359 -41.22 11.01 -5.17
C VAL A 359 -40.09 10.15 -4.59
N PRO A 360 -39.11 9.75 -5.42
CA PRO A 360 -37.96 9.00 -4.94
C PRO A 360 -37.13 9.84 -3.96
N TRP A 361 -36.54 9.16 -2.98
CA TRP A 361 -35.62 9.78 -2.03
C TRP A 361 -34.19 9.74 -2.60
N ASP A 362 -33.65 10.90 -2.90
CA ASP A 362 -32.27 11.07 -3.36
C ASP A 362 -31.38 11.47 -2.18
N ALA A 363 -30.20 10.85 -2.08
CA ALA A 363 -29.21 11.19 -1.07
C ALA A 363 -27.78 11.12 -1.64
N VAL A 364 -26.89 11.93 -1.05
CA VAL A 364 -25.45 11.85 -1.27
C VAL A 364 -24.81 11.50 0.06
N TYR A 365 -24.03 10.42 0.10
CA TYR A 365 -23.33 10.05 1.32
C TYR A 365 -21.87 9.68 1.08
N TRP A 366 -21.04 9.90 2.08
CA TRP A 366 -19.65 9.46 2.10
C TRP A 366 -19.26 9.06 3.51
N ASP A 367 -18.19 8.28 3.58
CA ASP A 367 -17.58 7.84 4.82
C ASP A 367 -16.19 8.46 4.93
N TRP A 368 -15.85 8.95 6.12
CA TRP A 368 -14.51 9.45 6.42
C TRP A 368 -14.10 9.16 7.87
N PRO A 369 -12.80 9.10 8.16
CA PRO A 369 -12.33 9.01 9.54
C PRO A 369 -12.24 10.42 10.15
N VAL A 370 -12.49 10.52 11.45
CA VAL A 370 -12.40 11.76 12.22
C VAL A 370 -11.66 11.51 13.54
N HIS A 371 -11.03 12.55 14.07
CA HIS A 371 -10.34 12.52 15.34
C HIS A 371 -11.31 12.85 16.49
N ALA A 372 -11.37 12.00 17.52
CA ALA A 372 -12.12 12.27 18.74
C ALA A 372 -11.23 12.11 19.96
N ALA A 373 -11.68 12.59 21.13
CA ALA A 373 -10.97 12.41 22.39
C ALA A 373 -10.68 10.93 22.72
N SER A 374 -11.54 10.01 22.26
CA SER A 374 -11.37 8.56 22.43
C SER A 374 -10.53 7.90 21.33
N GLY A 375 -9.85 8.67 20.47
CA GLY A 375 -9.13 8.19 19.29
C GLY A 375 -9.91 8.35 17.98
N VAL A 376 -9.46 7.64 16.94
CA VAL A 376 -10.08 7.68 15.61
C VAL A 376 -11.50 7.12 15.67
N ARG A 377 -12.45 7.89 15.12
CA ARG A 377 -13.83 7.48 14.87
C ARG A 377 -14.10 7.51 13.38
N TYR A 378 -15.22 6.92 12.98
CA TYR A 378 -15.65 6.87 11.59
C TYR A 378 -17.01 7.52 11.48
N GLN A 379 -17.16 8.44 10.53
CA GLN A 379 -18.41 9.13 10.28
C GLN A 379 -18.92 8.79 8.89
N ARG A 380 -20.21 8.45 8.81
CA ARG A 380 -20.99 8.52 7.59
C ARG A 380 -21.80 9.81 7.59
N ILE A 381 -21.59 10.63 6.58
CA ILE A 381 -22.35 11.85 6.35
C ILE A 381 -23.36 11.56 5.26
N VAL A 382 -24.64 11.86 5.51
CA VAL A 382 -25.71 11.69 4.52
C VAL A 382 -26.39 13.03 4.32
N VAL A 383 -26.33 13.55 3.10
CA VAL A 383 -27.01 14.77 2.68
C VAL A 383 -28.25 14.35 1.90
N SER A 384 -29.41 14.86 2.31
CA SER A 384 -30.68 14.62 1.62
C SER A 384 -31.59 15.84 1.67
N ALA A 385 -32.64 15.83 0.86
CA ALA A 385 -33.66 16.87 0.86
C ALA A 385 -34.42 16.90 2.20
N SER A 386 -34.74 18.10 2.69
CA SER A 386 -35.74 18.24 3.74
C SER A 386 -37.16 18.10 3.13
N GLY A 387 -37.94 17.13 3.61
CA GLY A 387 -39.33 16.94 3.19
C GLY A 387 -39.50 16.21 1.85
N LEU A 388 -40.54 16.60 1.09
CA LEU A 388 -40.95 15.96 -0.16
C LEU A 388 -40.40 16.66 -1.42
N GLN A 389 -39.54 17.68 -1.26
CA GLN A 389 -38.97 18.38 -2.40
C GLN A 389 -37.86 17.55 -3.05
N GLN A 390 -37.89 17.46 -4.37
CA GLN A 390 -36.81 16.82 -5.12
C GLN A 390 -35.64 17.79 -5.24
N VAL A 391 -34.45 17.34 -4.85
CA VAL A 391 -33.21 18.11 -4.94
C VAL A 391 -32.30 17.42 -5.92
N SER A 392 -31.70 18.19 -6.84
CA SER A 392 -30.78 17.60 -7.81
C SER A 392 -29.55 17.03 -7.10
N ALA A 393 -29.06 15.89 -7.58
CA ALA A 393 -27.81 15.32 -7.10
C ALA A 393 -26.65 16.33 -7.18
N ALA A 394 -26.62 17.16 -8.23
CA ALA A 394 -25.61 18.20 -8.40
C ALA A 394 -25.62 19.24 -7.27
N THR A 395 -26.81 19.66 -6.80
CA THR A 395 -26.94 20.58 -5.66
C THR A 395 -26.42 19.94 -4.38
N MET A 396 -26.75 18.67 -4.12
CA MET A 396 -26.28 17.96 -2.94
C MET A 396 -24.77 17.69 -2.97
N THR A 397 -24.21 17.36 -4.15
CA THR A 397 -22.76 17.21 -4.35
C THR A 397 -22.03 18.54 -4.11
N SER A 398 -22.52 19.66 -4.66
CA SER A 398 -21.92 20.98 -4.44
C SER A 398 -22.00 21.42 -2.97
N PHE A 399 -23.10 21.11 -2.27
CA PHE A 399 -23.21 21.32 -0.83
C PHE A 399 -22.21 20.45 -0.05
N ALA A 400 -22.07 19.18 -0.42
CA ALA A 400 -21.13 18.26 0.21
C ALA A 400 -19.66 18.71 0.06
N ASP A 401 -19.28 19.23 -1.12
CA ASP A 401 -17.96 19.84 -1.33
C ASP A 401 -17.72 21.00 -0.36
N GLY A 402 -18.67 21.93 -0.28
CA GLY A 402 -18.60 23.07 0.63
C GLY A 402 -18.57 22.65 2.11
N LEU A 403 -19.23 21.55 2.47
CA LEU A 403 -19.21 20.99 3.81
C LEU A 403 -17.84 20.42 4.18
N ILE A 404 -17.20 19.69 3.26
CA ILE A 404 -15.84 19.16 3.43
C ILE A 404 -14.84 20.31 3.61
N ASP A 405 -14.89 21.32 2.74
CA ASP A 405 -14.02 22.50 2.82
C ASP A 405 -14.19 23.24 4.15
N SER A 406 -15.43 23.38 4.62
CA SER A 406 -15.74 24.05 5.88
C SER A 406 -15.23 23.28 7.09
N ALA A 407 -15.36 21.95 7.10
CA ALA A 407 -14.78 21.10 8.14
C ALA A 407 -13.25 21.22 8.21
N LEU A 408 -12.59 21.30 7.05
CA LEU A 408 -11.14 21.48 6.95
C LEU A 408 -10.69 22.87 7.44
N MET A 409 -11.42 23.92 7.09
CA MET A 409 -11.14 25.27 7.59
C MET A 409 -11.27 25.37 9.12
N GLN A 410 -12.20 24.63 9.71
CA GLN A 410 -12.34 24.55 11.17
C GLN A 410 -11.20 23.77 11.81
N ALA A 411 -10.78 22.65 11.21
CA ALA A 411 -9.67 21.84 11.71
C ALA A 411 -8.29 22.54 11.67
N GLY A 412 -8.12 23.52 10.77
CA GLY A 412 -6.87 24.29 10.65
C GLY A 412 -6.73 25.46 11.63
N ARG A 413 -7.77 25.78 12.41
CA ARG A 413 -7.75 26.79 13.47
C ARG A 413 -7.39 26.16 14.80
#